data_AF-A0A7C3M067-F1
#
_entry.id   AF-A0A7C3M067-F1
#
_cell.length_a   1.000
_cell.length_b   1.000
_cell.length_c   1.000
_cell.angle_alpha   90.00
_cell.angle_beta   90.00
_cell.angle_gamma   90.00
#
_symmetry.space_group_name_H-M   'P 1'
#
loop_
_entity.id
_entity.type
_entity.pdbx_description
1 polymer ?
#
loop_
_entity_poly.entity_id
_entity_poly.type
_entity_poly.pdbx_seq_one_letter_code
_entity_poly.pdbx_strand_id
1 'polypeptide(L)' 'MIINQDKLKRVGVHGRGWWRFVLPGLGQIDWPALFKHLRQVGYAGDIAVEHEDSVYLGERRNEGLTIGLKTLRPLVDAY' A
#
# COMPACT_ATOMS: atom_id res chain seq x y z
N MET A 1 2.58 3.25 -1.08
CA MET A 1 3.67 4.04 -1.71
C MET A 1 4.02 5.25 -0.85
N ILE A 2 5.22 5.77 -0.99
CA ILE A 2 5.62 7.10 -0.48
C ILE A 2 6.20 7.92 -1.63
N ILE A 3 6.00 9.24 -1.59
CA ILE A 3 6.45 10.18 -2.63
C ILE A 3 7.46 11.16 -2.06
N ASN A 4 8.62 11.27 -2.70
CA ASN A 4 9.55 12.38 -2.52
C ASN A 4 9.14 13.52 -3.47
N GLN A 5 8.43 14.50 -2.92
CA GLN A 5 7.86 15.63 -3.68
C GLN A 5 8.94 16.51 -4.32
N ASP A 6 10.05 16.77 -3.61
CA ASP A 6 11.13 17.61 -4.13
C ASP A 6 11.84 16.94 -5.31
N LYS A 7 12.01 15.62 -5.25
CA LYS A 7 12.57 14.86 -6.36
C LYS A 7 11.60 14.81 -7.53
N LEU A 8 10.31 14.53 -7.29
CA LEU A 8 9.27 14.53 -8.33
C LEU A 8 9.25 15.86 -9.11
N LYS A 9 9.30 17.00 -8.41
CA LYS A 9 9.36 18.33 -9.06
C LYS A 9 10.57 18.51 -9.97
N ARG A 10 11.71 17.89 -9.64
CA ARG A 10 12.95 18.01 -10.42
C ARG A 10 13.01 17.04 -11.60
N VAL A 11 12.51 15.81 -11.44
CA VAL A 11 12.67 14.74 -12.44
C VAL A 11 11.43 14.49 -13.28
N GLY A 12 10.29 15.10 -12.92
CA GLY A 12 9.00 14.89 -13.57
C GLY A 12 8.41 13.51 -13.30
N VAL A 13 7.17 13.29 -13.74
CA VAL A 13 6.43 12.03 -13.50
C VAL A 13 7.11 10.81 -14.15
N HIS A 14 7.82 11.01 -15.27
CA HIS A 14 8.58 9.96 -15.95
C HIS A 14 9.98 9.74 -15.38
N GLY A 15 10.44 10.60 -14.46
CA GLY A 15 11.72 10.44 -13.79
C GLY A 15 11.72 9.27 -12.79
N ARG A 16 12.91 8.83 -12.38
CA ARG A 16 13.06 7.67 -11.48
C ARG A 16 13.27 8.05 -10.02
N GLY A 17 12.87 7.15 -9.14
CA GLY A 17 13.22 7.18 -7.71
C GLY A 17 12.62 8.35 -6.93
N TRP A 18 11.56 8.98 -7.43
CA TRP A 18 10.73 9.93 -6.69
C TRP A 18 9.61 9.23 -5.90
N TRP A 19 9.43 7.92 -6.09
CA TRP A 19 8.50 7.10 -5.32
C TRP A 19 9.11 5.72 -5.03
N ARG A 20 8.54 5.02 -4.05
CA ARG A 20 8.78 3.58 -3.82
C ARG A 20 7.55 2.86 -3.27
N PHE A 21 7.48 1.55 -3.49
CA PHE A 21 6.52 0.68 -2.82
C PHE A 21 6.78 0.64 -1.31
N VAL A 22 5.69 0.65 -0.55
CA VAL A 22 5.67 0.39 0.89
C VAL A 22 4.42 -0.40 1.22
N LEU A 23 4.49 -1.18 2.30
CA LEU A 23 3.36 -1.93 2.81
C LEU A 23 2.14 -1.04 3.12
N PRO A 24 0.92 -1.60 3.09
CA PRO A 24 -0.26 -0.94 3.65
C PRO A 24 0.03 -0.40 5.05
N GLY A 25 -0.41 0.84 5.33
CA GLY A 25 -0.21 1.50 6.61
C GLY A 25 1.13 2.24 6.78
N LEU A 26 2.13 1.98 5.94
CA LEU A 26 3.43 2.68 5.98
C LEU A 26 3.58 3.77 4.90
N GLY A 27 2.54 3.95 4.09
CA GLY A 27 2.52 4.90 2.98
C GLY A 27 1.45 5.99 3.13
N GLN A 28 1.28 6.75 2.06
CA GLN A 28 0.34 7.87 2.01
C GLN A 28 -1.05 7.53 1.43
N ILE A 29 -1.35 6.23 1.24
CA ILE A 29 -2.66 5.80 0.74
C ILE A 29 -3.66 5.81 1.90
N ASP A 30 -4.80 6.48 1.71
CA ASP A 30 -5.95 6.41 2.61
C ASP A 30 -6.73 5.11 2.36
N TRP A 31 -6.33 4.05 3.08
CA TRP A 31 -6.94 2.73 2.97
C TRP A 31 -8.42 2.72 3.38
N PRO A 32 -8.85 3.35 4.50
CA PRO A 32 -10.27 3.48 4.83
C PRO A 32 -11.10 4.10 3.71
N ALA A 33 -10.65 5.19 3.09
CA ALA A 33 -11.35 5.83 1.98
C ALA A 33 -11.42 4.92 0.75
N LEU A 34 -10.31 4.25 0.39
CA LEU A 34 -10.27 3.29 -0.71
C LEU A 34 -11.33 2.18 -0.52
N PHE A 35 -11.33 1.53 0.65
CA PHE A 35 -12.29 0.46 0.96
C PHE A 35 -13.73 0.95 1.01
N LYS A 36 -13.97 2.18 1.50
CA LYS A 36 -15.28 2.80 1.46
C LYS A 36 -15.79 2.92 0.01
N HIS A 37 -14.94 3.38 -0.92
CA HIS A 37 -15.33 3.52 -2.31
C HIS A 37 -15.56 2.17 -3.01
N LEU A 38 -14.75 1.14 -2.70
CA LEU A 38 -14.98 -0.21 -3.20
C LEU A 38 -16.35 -0.74 -2.76
N ARG A 39 -16.72 -0.57 -1.49
CA ARG A 39 -18.06 -0.93 -0.99
C ARG A 39 -19.18 -0.16 -1.68
N GLN A 40 -18.99 1.14 -1.92
CA GLN A 40 -20.02 1.98 -2.57
C GLN A 40 -20.38 1.52 -3.98
N VAL A 41 -19.42 0.93 -4.71
CA VAL A 41 -19.66 0.40 -6.06
C VAL A 41 -20.07 -1.08 -6.05
N GLY A 42 -20.27 -1.68 -4.88
CA GLY A 42 -20.66 -3.08 -4.74
C GLY A 42 -19.53 -4.07 -5.08
N TYR A 43 -18.27 -3.67 -4.99
CA TYR A 43 -17.16 -4.59 -5.17
C TYR A 43 -17.14 -5.63 -4.03
N ALA A 44 -17.26 -6.90 -4.39
CA ALA A 44 -17.32 -8.04 -3.45
C ALA A 44 -16.21 -9.08 -3.71
N GLY A 45 -15.18 -8.70 -4.45
CA GLY A 45 -14.03 -9.56 -4.74
C GLY A 45 -12.96 -9.54 -3.64
N ASP A 46 -11.97 -10.42 -3.79
CA ASP A 46 -10.84 -10.52 -2.87
C ASP A 46 -9.89 -9.32 -2.99
N ILE A 47 -9.24 -8.97 -1.88
CA ILE A 47 -8.15 -8.01 -1.85
C ILE A 47 -6.82 -8.76 -1.72
N ALA A 48 -6.04 -8.78 -2.79
CA ALA A 48 -4.69 -9.33 -2.80
C ALA A 48 -3.64 -8.24 -2.50
N VAL A 49 -2.65 -8.58 -1.68
CA VAL A 49 -1.51 -7.68 -1.39
C VAL A 49 -0.25 -8.27 -1.99
N GLU A 50 0.34 -7.55 -2.94
CA GLU A 50 1.67 -7.86 -3.46
C GLU A 50 2.73 -7.14 -2.64
N HIS A 51 3.60 -7.93 -2.00
CA HIS A 51 4.61 -7.42 -1.09
C HIS A 51 5.93 -7.08 -1.81
N GLU A 52 6.04 -5.83 -2.25
CA GLU A 52 7.20 -5.27 -2.97
C GLU A 52 8.00 -4.22 -2.17
N ASP A 53 7.73 -4.06 -0.88
CA ASP A 53 8.49 -3.13 -0.04
C ASP A 53 9.92 -3.65 0.18
N SER A 54 10.89 -2.97 -0.43
CA SER A 54 12.31 -3.33 -0.35
C SER A 54 12.87 -3.40 1.08
N VAL A 55 12.24 -2.72 2.05
CA VAL A 55 12.65 -2.73 3.46
C VAL A 55 12.28 -4.05 4.15
N TYR A 56 11.23 -4.72 3.69
CA TYR A 56 10.65 -5.93 4.27
C TYR A 56 10.83 -7.14 3.35
N LEU A 57 11.98 -7.25 2.69
CA LEU A 57 12.34 -8.43 1.90
C LEU A 57 13.18 -9.43 2.71
N GLY A 58 13.46 -10.60 2.11
CA GLY A 58 14.29 -11.64 2.71
C GLY A 58 13.72 -12.11 4.06
N GLU A 59 14.56 -12.11 5.09
CA GLU A 59 14.21 -12.55 6.44
C GLU A 59 13.06 -11.74 7.06
N ARG A 60 12.89 -10.47 6.63
CA ARG A 60 11.82 -9.58 7.13
C ARG A 60 10.51 -9.72 6.36
N ARG A 61 10.42 -10.66 5.42
CA ARG A 61 9.21 -10.85 4.59
C ARG A 61 7.96 -11.11 5.42
N ASN A 62 8.05 -11.95 6.45
CA ASN A 62 6.93 -12.28 7.32
C ASN A 62 6.51 -11.11 8.23
N GLU A 63 7.47 -10.30 8.66
CA GLU A 63 7.21 -9.05 9.39
C GLU A 63 6.37 -8.12 8.50
N GLY A 64 6.75 -7.95 7.24
CA GLY A 64 6.02 -7.12 6.30
C GLY A 64 4.60 -7.62 6.01
N LEU A 65 4.44 -8.94 5.81
CA LEU A 65 3.12 -9.56 5.66
C LEU A 65 2.24 -9.33 6.89
N THR A 66 2.83 -9.40 8.09
CA THR A 66 2.11 -9.16 9.34
C THR A 66 1.64 -7.71 9.46
N ILE A 67 2.47 -6.75 9.07
CA ILE A 67 2.10 -5.33 9.04
C ILE A 67 0.93 -5.11 8.07
N GLY A 68 1.06 -5.58 6.82
CA GLY A 68 0.01 -5.44 5.82
C GLY A 68 -1.31 -6.07 6.26
N LEU A 69 -1.25 -7.28 6.82
CA LEU A 69 -2.43 -7.95 7.37
C LEU A 69 -3.08 -7.15 8.50
N LYS A 70 -2.31 -6.70 9.48
CA LYS A 70 -2.82 -5.92 10.62
C LYS A 70 -3.48 -4.61 10.16
N THR A 71 -2.93 -3.96 9.13
CA THR A 71 -3.50 -2.73 8.60
C THR A 71 -4.82 -2.97 7.86
N LEU A 72 -4.89 -4.01 7.02
CA LEU A 72 -6.04 -4.21 6.14
C LEU A 72 -7.16 -5.03 6.79
N ARG A 73 -6.84 -5.95 7.70
CA ARG A 73 -7.81 -6.84 8.34
C ARG A 73 -9.04 -6.11 8.92
N PRO A 74 -8.90 -4.94 9.60
CA PRO A 74 -10.06 -4.22 10.13
C PRO A 74 -10.95 -3.56 9.06
N LEU A 75 -10.49 -3.47 7.80
CA LEU A 75 -11.20 -2.80 6.71
C LEU A 75 -11.95 -3.77 5.79
N VAL A 76 -11.65 -5.07 5.91
CA VAL A 76 -12.27 -6.17 5.17
C VAL A 76 -13.39 -6.73 6.04
N ASP A 77 -14.56 -6.96 5.46
CA ASP A 77 -15.66 -7.63 6.17
C ASP A 77 -15.23 -9.05 6.53
N ALA A 78 -15.72 -9.58 7.65
CA ALA A 78 -15.32 -10.90 8.11
C ALA A 78 -15.68 -11.96 7.04
N TYR A 79 -14.70 -12.80 6.69
CA TYR A 79 -14.92 -14.05 5.96
C TYR A 79 -15.71 -15.04 6.81
#